data_AF-E3MTP7-F1
#
_entry.id   AF-E3MTP7-F1
#
_cell.length_a   1.000
_cell.length_b   1.000
_cell.length_c   1.000
_cell.angle_alpha   90.00
_cell.angle_beta   90.00
_cell.angle_gamma   90.00
#
_symmetry.space_group_name_H-M   'P 1'
#
loop_
_entity.id
_entity.type
_entity.pdbx_description
1 polymer ?
#
loop_
_entity_poly.entity_id
_entity_poly.type
_entity_poly.pdbx_seq_one_letter_code
_entity_poly.pdbx_strand_id
1 'polypeptide(L)'
;MSEQPVLSIYESTFAPSNKTVAILVVEGKKLHVNKAVLSYHSDYFDALFNGEIQGKNDAVTMSVTSIYESEFAKSDKTDAILVVDGRKLHVNKAHLSYHSDYFNTLFNGDFKEKSMPEIEIKDVKFEDFATLLSLVHPNPIKPEAEACVKLLELADRFMLPGVKPYIELVLLRSQIHCTSKISIGAKYGLDDLLDNGLSLSKSEDWLQSVIFLTGFKELPEATQLKIALKIIKIADFSK
;
A
#
# COMPACT_ATOMS: atom_id res chain seq x y z
N MET A 1 32.49 -24.32 -11.18
CA MET A 1 31.24 -23.65 -11.60
C MET A 1 31.27 -22.28 -10.98
N SER A 2 31.38 -21.21 -11.78
CA SER A 2 31.44 -19.83 -11.28
C SER A 2 30.01 -19.37 -10.95
N GLU A 3 29.74 -19.04 -9.69
CA GLU A 3 28.50 -18.39 -9.28
C GLU A 3 28.41 -17.02 -9.95
N GLN A 4 27.36 -16.81 -10.75
CA GLN A 4 27.05 -15.47 -11.24
C GLN A 4 26.40 -14.67 -10.10
N PRO A 5 26.78 -13.39 -9.93
CA PRO A 5 26.19 -12.56 -8.88
C PRO A 5 24.69 -12.36 -9.15
N VAL A 6 23.88 -12.56 -8.11
CA VAL A 6 22.45 -12.26 -8.13
C VAL A 6 22.29 -10.74 -8.14
N LEU A 7 21.95 -10.19 -9.29
CA LEU A 7 21.65 -8.76 -9.45
C LEU A 7 20.40 -8.41 -8.63
N SER A 8 20.42 -7.23 -8.01
CA SER A 8 19.23 -6.70 -7.33
C SER A 8 18.05 -6.53 -8.31
N ILE A 9 16.82 -6.51 -7.81
CA ILE A 9 15.62 -6.29 -8.65
C ILE A 9 15.78 -5.01 -9.48
N TYR A 10 16.35 -3.96 -8.88
CA TYR A 10 16.67 -2.71 -9.56
C TYR A 10 17.65 -2.91 -10.72
N GLU A 11 18.78 -3.57 -10.49
CA GLU A 11 19.79 -3.82 -11.53
C GLU A 11 19.29 -4.76 -12.62
N SER A 12 18.43 -5.73 -12.29
CA SER A 12 17.82 -6.64 -13.25
C SER A 12 16.78 -5.94 -14.14
N THR A 13 16.06 -4.95 -13.59
CA THR A 13 15.01 -4.19 -14.31
C THR A 13 15.61 -3.31 -15.40
N PHE A 14 16.80 -2.76 -15.16
CA PHE A 14 17.52 -1.86 -16.08
C PHE A 14 18.74 -2.52 -16.74
N ALA A 15 18.82 -3.85 -16.72
CA ALA A 15 19.85 -4.59 -17.43
C ALA A 15 19.65 -4.51 -18.95
N PRO A 16 20.72 -4.60 -19.76
CA PRO A 16 20.60 -4.66 -21.20
C PRO A 16 19.70 -5.82 -21.64
N SER A 17 18.73 -5.54 -22.51
CA SER A 17 17.88 -6.57 -23.11
C SER A 17 17.61 -6.29 -24.59
N ASN A 18 17.10 -7.28 -25.31
CA ASN A 18 16.67 -7.11 -26.70
C ASN A 18 15.48 -6.12 -26.86
N LYS A 19 14.91 -5.65 -25.75
CA LYS A 19 13.84 -4.62 -25.70
C LYS A 19 14.38 -3.25 -25.26
N THR A 20 15.68 -3.11 -25.02
CA THR A 20 16.30 -1.82 -24.70
C THR A 20 16.36 -0.96 -25.95
N VAL A 21 15.76 0.23 -25.89
CA VAL A 21 15.68 1.15 -27.04
C VAL A 21 16.39 2.49 -26.76
N ALA A 22 16.70 2.79 -25.49
CA ALA A 22 17.48 3.97 -25.12
C ALA A 22 18.30 3.71 -23.85
N ILE A 23 19.38 4.49 -23.67
CA ILE A 23 20.20 4.52 -22.44
C ILE A 23 20.08 5.92 -21.83
N LEU A 24 19.59 6.00 -20.59
CA LEU A 24 19.61 7.23 -19.81
C LEU A 24 20.82 7.22 -18.89
N VAL A 25 21.52 8.34 -18.77
CA VAL A 25 22.60 8.51 -17.80
C VAL A 25 22.06 9.40 -16.68
N VAL A 26 21.87 8.81 -15.51
CA VAL A 26 21.39 9.51 -14.31
C VAL A 26 22.47 9.40 -13.25
N GLU A 27 23.03 10.54 -12.83
CA GLU A 27 24.10 10.60 -11.81
C GLU A 27 25.28 9.65 -12.10
N GLY A 28 25.67 9.54 -13.38
CA GLY A 28 26.76 8.68 -13.82
C GLY A 28 26.41 7.18 -13.94
N LYS A 29 25.19 6.76 -13.55
CA LYS A 29 24.69 5.40 -13.77
C LYS A 29 23.97 5.31 -15.12
N LYS A 30 24.28 4.26 -15.89
CA LYS A 30 23.61 3.96 -17.16
C LYS A 30 22.39 3.08 -16.89
N LEU A 31 21.22 3.58 -17.26
CA LEU A 31 19.95 2.86 -17.16
C LEU A 31 19.48 2.48 -18.57
N HIS A 32 19.31 1.18 -18.81
CA HIS A 32 18.75 0.68 -20.06
C HIS A 32 17.23 0.73 -19.99
N VAL A 33 16.61 1.56 -20.84
CA VAL A 33 15.16 1.84 -20.76
C VAL A 33 14.46 1.53 -22.08
N ASN A 34 13.14 1.37 -21.99
CA ASN A 34 12.26 1.23 -23.14
C ASN A 34 11.62 2.59 -23.48
N LYS A 35 11.99 3.16 -24.63
CA LYS A 35 11.48 4.46 -25.11
C LYS A 35 9.95 4.50 -25.13
N ALA A 36 9.28 3.43 -25.60
CA ALA A 36 7.83 3.42 -25.75
C ALA A 36 7.10 3.49 -24.41
N VAL A 37 7.62 2.82 -23.37
CA VAL A 37 7.02 2.84 -22.02
C VAL A 37 7.15 4.24 -21.40
N LEU A 38 8.32 4.85 -21.51
CA LEU A 38 8.56 6.18 -20.95
C LEU A 38 7.80 7.26 -21.70
N SER A 39 7.78 7.23 -23.04
CA SER A 39 6.95 8.13 -23.85
C SER A 39 5.47 8.01 -23.51
N TYR A 40 4.95 6.78 -23.34
CA TYR A 40 3.53 6.56 -23.04
C TYR A 40 3.10 7.13 -21.68
N HIS A 41 3.99 7.12 -20.69
CA HIS A 41 3.69 7.58 -19.34
C HIS A 41 4.20 9.00 -19.04
N SER A 42 4.87 9.66 -19.99
CA SER A 42 5.48 10.98 -19.75
C SER A 42 5.68 11.77 -21.03
N ASP A 43 4.95 12.88 -21.15
CA ASP A 43 5.10 13.87 -22.23
C ASP A 43 6.52 14.44 -22.30
N TYR A 44 7.23 14.51 -21.16
CA TYR A 44 8.63 14.93 -21.12
C TYR A 44 9.53 13.95 -21.86
N PHE A 45 9.42 12.65 -21.57
CA PHE A 45 10.21 11.65 -22.27
C PHE A 45 9.81 11.53 -23.73
N ASP A 46 8.54 11.74 -24.06
CA ASP A 46 8.10 11.78 -25.44
C ASP A 46 8.74 12.94 -26.21
N ALA A 47 8.64 14.16 -25.69
CA ALA A 47 9.29 15.34 -26.26
C ALA A 47 10.82 15.18 -26.34
N LEU A 48 11.45 14.60 -25.31
CA LEU A 48 12.89 14.36 -25.26
C LEU A 48 13.33 13.36 -26.33
N PHE A 49 12.64 12.23 -26.42
CA PHE A 49 13.01 11.20 -27.39
C PHE A 49 12.61 11.53 -28.82
N ASN A 50 11.70 12.48 -29.02
CA ASN A 50 11.33 13.03 -30.32
C ASN A 50 12.18 14.25 -30.71
N GLY A 51 13.12 14.66 -29.84
CA GLY A 51 14.07 15.75 -30.11
C GLY A 51 13.47 17.15 -30.05
N GLU A 52 12.26 17.27 -29.50
CA GLU A 52 11.56 18.55 -29.32
C GLU A 52 12.19 19.37 -28.19
N ILE A 53 12.75 18.67 -27.19
CA ILE A 53 13.55 19.25 -26.13
C ILE A 53 14.95 18.62 -26.13
N GLN A 54 15.96 19.45 -25.90
CA GLN A 54 17.33 18.99 -25.74
C GLN A 54 17.65 18.84 -24.26
N GLY A 55 18.09 17.65 -23.85
CA GLY A 55 18.57 17.41 -22.49
C GLY A 55 19.78 18.31 -22.21
N LYS A 56 19.56 19.45 -21.55
CA LYS A 56 20.64 20.33 -21.13
C LYS A 56 21.42 19.66 -20.00
N ASN A 57 22.75 19.71 -20.09
CA ASN A 57 23.70 19.34 -19.05
C ASN A 57 23.73 20.32 -17.86
N ASP A 58 22.86 21.32 -17.86
CA ASP A 58 22.55 22.01 -16.62
C ASP A 58 21.90 20.97 -15.73
N ALA A 59 22.31 20.90 -14.46
CA ALA A 59 21.62 20.16 -13.44
C ALA A 59 20.19 20.72 -13.30
N VAL A 60 19.30 20.36 -14.25
CA VAL A 60 17.93 20.06 -13.91
C VAL A 60 18.08 18.85 -13.02
N THR A 61 18.30 19.12 -11.73
CA THR A 61 17.81 18.25 -10.69
C THR A 61 16.33 18.08 -10.99
N MET A 62 16.00 17.14 -11.89
CA MET A 62 14.72 16.48 -11.86
C MET A 62 14.73 15.81 -10.50
N SER A 63 14.29 16.56 -9.49
CA SER A 63 13.80 16.01 -8.25
C SER A 63 12.76 15.01 -8.70
N VAL A 64 13.14 13.73 -8.75
CA VAL A 64 12.20 12.63 -8.86
C VAL A 64 11.43 12.73 -7.55
N THR A 65 10.38 13.54 -7.60
CA THR A 65 9.49 13.80 -6.49
C THR A 65 8.90 12.43 -6.17
N SER A 66 9.08 11.98 -4.92
CA SER A 66 8.63 10.63 -4.58
C SER A 66 7.13 10.51 -4.85
N ILE A 67 6.63 9.31 -5.16
CA ILE A 67 5.20 9.07 -5.42
C ILE A 67 4.29 9.67 -4.32
N TYR A 68 4.79 9.72 -3.09
CA TYR A 68 4.11 10.30 -1.94
C TYR A 68 4.04 11.82 -2.00
N GLU A 69 5.13 12.47 -2.39
CA GLU A 69 5.20 13.92 -2.51
C GLU A 69 4.36 14.43 -3.68
N SER A 70 4.25 13.66 -4.77
CA SER A 70 3.36 14.01 -5.88
C SER A 70 1.89 13.82 -5.50
N GLU A 71 1.55 12.72 -4.82
CA GLU A 71 0.17 12.43 -4.40
C GLU A 71 -0.37 13.45 -3.39
N PHE A 72 0.49 13.91 -2.47
CA PHE A 72 0.11 14.84 -1.41
C PHE A 72 0.70 16.24 -1.59
N ALA A 73 0.92 16.65 -2.85
CA ALA A 73 1.33 18.00 -3.19
C ALA A 73 0.23 19.02 -2.89
N LYS A 74 0.62 20.25 -2.54
CA LYS A 74 -0.33 21.35 -2.36
C LYS A 74 -1.09 21.63 -3.64
N SER A 75 -2.42 21.73 -3.56
CA SER A 75 -3.29 22.14 -4.66
C SER A 75 -4.42 23.05 -4.18
N ASP A 76 -5.21 23.55 -5.12
CA ASP A 76 -6.46 24.28 -4.87
C ASP A 76 -7.52 23.43 -4.15
N LYS A 77 -7.36 22.11 -4.13
CA LYS A 77 -8.26 21.16 -3.46
C LYS A 77 -7.82 20.81 -2.03
N THR A 78 -6.64 21.24 -1.58
CA THR A 78 -6.12 20.92 -0.24
C THR A 78 -6.27 22.10 0.72
N ASP A 79 -6.73 21.84 1.93
CA ASP A 79 -7.07 22.83 2.96
C ASP A 79 -6.54 22.46 4.37
N ALA A 80 -5.73 21.40 4.48
CA ALA A 80 -4.99 21.02 5.68
C ALA A 80 -3.61 20.45 5.34
N ILE A 81 -2.72 20.47 6.33
CA ILE A 81 -1.40 19.86 6.27
C ILE A 81 -1.27 18.89 7.44
N LEU A 82 -1.05 17.62 7.16
CA LEU A 82 -0.64 16.62 8.14
C LEU A 82 0.88 16.49 8.09
N VAL A 83 1.53 16.45 9.24
CA VAL A 83 2.99 16.31 9.36
C VAL A 83 3.32 14.96 9.96
N VAL A 84 4.09 14.15 9.24
CA VAL A 84 4.53 12.82 9.66
C VAL A 84 6.02 12.71 9.44
N ASP A 85 6.77 12.32 10.48
CA ASP A 85 8.24 12.27 10.44
C ASP A 85 8.88 13.56 9.90
N GLY A 86 8.29 14.72 10.20
CA GLY A 86 8.72 16.04 9.72
C GLY A 86 8.40 16.33 8.24
N ARG A 87 7.77 15.40 7.52
CA ARG A 87 7.34 15.56 6.12
C ARG A 87 5.86 15.91 6.04
N LYS A 88 5.49 16.68 5.01
CA LYS A 88 4.14 17.27 4.86
C LYS A 88 3.29 16.49 3.88
N LEU A 89 2.04 16.25 4.26
CA LEU A 89 0.99 15.71 3.41
C LEU A 89 -0.12 16.76 3.30
N HIS A 90 -0.30 17.35 2.11
CA HIS A 90 -1.42 18.26 1.86
C HIS A 90 -2.68 17.45 1.58
N VAL A 91 -3.74 17.69 2.36
CA VAL A 91 -4.97 16.88 2.32
C VAL A 91 -6.21 17.77 2.25
N ASN A 92 -7.34 17.16 1.90
CA ASN A 92 -8.66 17.79 1.94
C ASN A 92 -9.42 17.33 3.20
N LYS A 93 -9.78 18.27 4.08
CA LYS A 93 -10.44 18.01 5.37
C LYS A 93 -11.78 17.32 5.17
N ALA A 94 -12.61 17.82 4.26
CA ALA A 94 -13.95 17.27 4.02
C ALA A 94 -13.88 15.84 3.49
N HIS A 95 -12.97 15.57 2.56
CA HIS A 95 -12.74 14.25 1.98
C HIS A 95 -12.31 13.23 3.04
N LEU A 96 -11.28 13.54 3.83
CA LEU A 96 -10.83 12.65 4.90
C LEU A 96 -11.89 12.48 6.01
N SER A 97 -12.61 13.55 6.36
CA SER A 97 -13.70 13.48 7.34
C SER A 97 -14.84 12.59 6.88
N TYR A 98 -15.15 12.59 5.58
CA TYR A 98 -16.17 11.71 5.01
C TYR A 98 -15.80 10.23 5.12
N HIS A 99 -14.51 9.91 4.99
CA HIS A 99 -14.02 8.54 5.03
C HIS A 99 -13.61 8.05 6.42
N SER A 100 -13.51 8.94 7.42
CA SER A 100 -13.00 8.61 8.75
C SER A 100 -13.56 9.50 9.85
N ASP A 101 -14.14 8.84 10.86
CA ASP A 101 -14.63 9.51 12.08
C ASP A 101 -13.49 10.13 12.90
N TYR A 102 -12.29 9.54 12.84
CA TYR A 102 -11.10 10.11 13.47
C TYR A 102 -10.77 11.47 12.83
N PHE A 103 -10.67 11.53 11.50
CA PHE A 103 -10.35 12.79 10.81
C PHE A 103 -11.49 13.79 10.90
N ASN A 104 -12.74 13.34 10.89
CA ASN A 104 -13.88 14.21 11.15
C ASN A 104 -13.77 14.88 12.53
N THR A 105 -13.46 14.09 13.56
CA THR A 105 -13.24 14.61 14.92
C THR A 105 -12.03 15.54 14.99
N LEU A 106 -10.93 15.18 14.34
CA LEU A 106 -9.70 15.96 14.31
C LEU A 106 -9.90 17.35 13.67
N PHE A 107 -10.64 17.42 12.56
CA PHE A 107 -10.80 18.65 11.79
C PHE A 107 -12.00 19.49 12.24
N ASN A 108 -13.07 18.88 12.74
CA ASN A 108 -14.32 19.58 13.07
C ASN A 108 -14.58 19.68 14.58
N GLY A 109 -13.95 18.84 15.41
CA GLY A 109 -14.10 18.87 16.87
C GLY A 109 -13.47 20.11 17.51
N ASP A 110 -13.91 20.46 18.73
CA ASP A 110 -13.51 21.71 19.40
C ASP A 110 -12.15 21.63 20.12
N PHE A 111 -11.18 21.01 19.44
CA PHE A 111 -9.80 20.90 19.90
C PHE A 111 -8.92 22.01 19.29
N LYS A 112 -7.71 22.21 19.83
CA LYS A 112 -6.80 23.27 19.38
C LYS A 112 -6.39 23.07 17.92
N GLU A 113 -6.28 21.80 17.52
CA GLU A 113 -5.90 21.28 16.20
C GLU A 113 -6.79 21.82 15.08
N LYS A 114 -8.08 22.08 15.35
CA LYS A 114 -9.04 22.66 14.39
C LYS A 114 -8.53 23.94 13.73
N SER A 115 -7.78 24.75 14.49
CA SER A 115 -7.25 26.04 14.07
C SER A 115 -5.77 26.02 13.67
N MET A 116 -5.11 24.85 13.75
CA MET A 116 -3.68 24.76 13.47
C MET A 116 -3.41 24.69 11.96
N PRO A 117 -2.37 25.38 11.46
CA PRO A 117 -1.99 25.33 10.05
C PRO A 117 -1.38 23.98 9.66
N GLU A 118 -0.74 23.30 10.62
CA GLU A 118 -0.07 22.01 10.46
C GLU A 118 -0.40 21.13 11.67
N ILE A 119 -0.79 19.88 11.43
CA ILE A 119 -1.19 18.93 12.47
C ILE A 119 -0.23 17.74 12.44
N GLU A 120 0.48 17.51 13.54
CA GLU A 120 1.44 16.42 13.65
C GLU A 120 0.74 15.08 13.95
N ILE A 121 1.03 14.05 13.15
CA ILE A 121 0.58 12.68 13.40
C ILE A 121 1.79 11.86 13.87
N LYS A 122 1.71 11.36 15.11
CA LYS A 122 2.80 10.64 15.77
C LYS A 122 2.65 9.13 15.69
N ASP A 123 3.77 8.44 15.89
CA ASP A 123 3.85 6.98 16.00
C ASP A 123 3.37 6.25 14.73
N VAL A 124 3.69 6.81 13.56
CA VAL A 124 3.44 6.21 12.24
C VAL A 124 4.62 6.52 11.33
N LYS A 125 4.99 5.60 10.44
CA LYS A 125 5.97 5.87 9.39
C LYS A 125 5.31 6.66 8.27
N PHE A 126 6.02 7.64 7.74
CA PHE A 126 5.54 8.47 6.63
C PHE A 126 4.98 7.65 5.46
N GLU A 127 5.73 6.67 4.94
CA GLU A 127 5.35 5.91 3.75
C GLU A 127 4.10 5.05 3.98
N ASP A 128 3.99 4.41 5.15
CA ASP A 128 2.82 3.59 5.50
C ASP A 128 1.57 4.47 5.62
N PHE A 129 1.70 5.64 6.26
CA PHE A 129 0.58 6.56 6.46
C PHE A 129 0.15 7.25 5.16
N ALA A 130 1.10 7.69 4.33
CA ALA A 130 0.81 8.25 3.02
C ALA A 130 0.14 7.21 2.11
N THR A 131 0.63 5.96 2.11
CA THR A 131 -0.02 4.87 1.38
C THR A 131 -1.45 4.66 1.85
N LEU A 132 -1.69 4.59 3.16
CA LEU A 132 -3.04 4.45 3.73
C LEU A 132 -3.98 5.55 3.27
N LEU A 133 -3.58 6.82 3.40
CA LEU A 133 -4.43 7.95 3.01
C LEU A 133 -4.71 7.96 1.51
N SER A 134 -3.77 7.52 0.68
CA SER A 134 -3.99 7.44 -0.76
C SER A 134 -5.10 6.44 -1.12
N LEU A 135 -5.39 5.43 -0.26
CA LEU A 135 -6.41 4.41 -0.53
C LEU A 135 -7.84 4.96 -0.60
N VAL A 136 -8.08 6.17 -0.09
CA VAL A 136 -9.39 6.85 -0.22
C VAL A 136 -9.42 7.84 -1.38
N HIS A 137 -8.35 7.95 -2.17
CA HIS A 137 -8.30 8.78 -3.37
C HIS A 137 -8.65 7.97 -4.63
N PRO A 138 -9.01 8.63 -5.76
CA PRO A 138 -9.35 7.95 -7.00
C PRO A 138 -8.24 7.06 -7.57
N ASN A 139 -6.97 7.46 -7.41
CA ASN A 139 -5.80 6.75 -7.94
C ASN A 139 -4.85 6.39 -6.80
N PRO A 140 -5.16 5.38 -5.99
CA PRO A 140 -4.40 5.06 -4.79
C PRO A 140 -3.00 4.52 -5.10
N ILE A 141 -2.05 4.78 -4.20
CA ILE A 141 -0.75 4.11 -4.22
C ILE A 141 -0.99 2.63 -3.91
N LYS A 142 -0.61 1.76 -4.84
CA LYS A 142 -0.83 0.32 -4.69
C LYS A 142 0.12 -0.26 -3.64
N PRO A 143 -0.38 -0.83 -2.53
CA PRO A 143 0.48 -1.46 -1.55
C PRO A 143 0.92 -2.86 -2.00
N GLU A 144 2.10 -3.27 -1.51
CA GLU A 144 2.54 -4.66 -1.55
C GLU A 144 1.78 -5.48 -0.50
N ALA A 145 1.72 -6.81 -0.70
CA ALA A 145 0.95 -7.69 0.19
C ALA A 145 1.52 -7.69 1.62
N GLU A 146 2.82 -7.54 1.74
CA GLU A 146 3.59 -7.49 2.98
C GLU A 146 3.25 -6.25 3.81
N ALA A 147 2.95 -5.12 3.14
CA ALA A 147 2.57 -3.87 3.78
C ALA A 147 1.10 -3.86 4.25
N CYS A 148 0.25 -4.70 3.65
CA CYS A 148 -1.20 -4.68 3.89
C CYS A 148 -1.58 -4.91 5.35
N VAL A 149 -0.87 -5.76 6.10
CA VAL A 149 -1.16 -5.96 7.54
C VAL A 149 -0.96 -4.66 8.30
N LYS A 150 0.12 -3.91 8.00
CA LYS A 150 0.38 -2.63 8.64
C LYS A 150 -0.69 -1.60 8.29
N LEU A 151 -1.12 -1.57 7.03
CA LEU A 151 -2.19 -0.68 6.58
C LEU A 151 -3.53 -1.00 7.25
N LEU A 152 -3.84 -2.28 7.49
CA LEU A 152 -5.05 -2.67 8.23
C LEU A 152 -5.00 -2.19 9.70
N GLU A 153 -3.85 -2.30 10.36
CA GLU A 153 -3.67 -1.74 11.72
C GLU A 153 -3.91 -0.23 11.76
N LEU A 154 -3.36 0.50 10.78
CA LEU A 154 -3.55 1.95 10.71
C LEU A 154 -4.99 2.29 10.32
N ALA A 155 -5.63 1.52 9.44
CA ALA A 155 -7.02 1.71 9.06
C ALA A 155 -7.95 1.62 10.28
N ASP A 156 -7.74 0.65 11.16
CA ASP A 156 -8.51 0.55 12.41
C ASP A 156 -8.18 1.72 13.35
N ARG A 157 -6.89 2.07 13.52
CA ARG A 157 -6.46 3.19 14.39
C ARG A 157 -7.05 4.53 13.96
N PHE A 158 -7.07 4.81 12.66
CA PHE A 158 -7.56 6.06 12.08
C PHE A 158 -8.99 5.94 11.58
N MET A 159 -9.73 4.89 11.97
CA MET A 159 -11.14 4.69 11.65
C MET A 159 -11.45 4.88 10.16
N LEU A 160 -10.68 4.24 9.28
CA LEU A 160 -10.83 4.25 7.82
C LEU A 160 -11.39 2.90 7.32
N PRO A 161 -12.61 2.49 7.68
CA PRO A 161 -13.12 1.16 7.32
C PRO A 161 -13.22 0.96 5.79
N GLY A 162 -13.41 2.05 5.03
CA GLY A 162 -13.55 2.00 3.57
C GLY A 162 -12.33 1.49 2.81
N VAL A 163 -11.14 1.43 3.43
CA VAL A 163 -9.94 0.89 2.76
C VAL A 163 -9.84 -0.63 2.82
N LYS A 164 -10.55 -1.27 3.76
CA LYS A 164 -10.48 -2.71 4.00
C LYS A 164 -10.84 -3.55 2.76
N PRO A 165 -11.92 -3.26 2.00
CA PRO A 165 -12.24 -4.02 0.79
C PRO A 165 -11.15 -3.97 -0.27
N TYR A 166 -10.47 -2.82 -0.41
CA TYR A 166 -9.36 -2.70 -1.37
C TYR A 166 -8.16 -3.55 -0.93
N ILE A 167 -7.79 -3.50 0.35
CA ILE A 167 -6.70 -4.31 0.90
C ILE A 167 -7.03 -5.81 0.77
N GLU A 168 -8.27 -6.21 1.07
CA GLU A 168 -8.74 -7.59 0.89
C GLU A 168 -8.53 -8.09 -0.55
N LEU A 169 -8.88 -7.26 -1.54
CA LEU A 169 -8.65 -7.59 -2.95
C LEU A 169 -7.16 -7.73 -3.33
N VAL A 170 -6.27 -6.97 -2.69
CA VAL A 170 -4.82 -7.11 -2.88
C VAL A 170 -4.33 -8.42 -2.29
N LEU A 171 -4.76 -8.76 -1.08
CA LEU A 171 -4.38 -9.97 -0.36
C LEU A 171 -4.94 -11.25 -1.00
N LEU A 172 -6.15 -11.20 -1.57
CA LEU A 172 -6.74 -12.32 -2.32
C LEU A 172 -5.89 -12.70 -3.52
N ARG A 173 -5.36 -11.69 -4.23
CA ARG A 173 -4.56 -11.83 -5.46
C ARG A 173 -3.08 -12.10 -5.21
N SER A 174 -2.62 -12.01 -3.96
CA SER A 174 -1.22 -12.26 -3.62
C SER A 174 -0.96 -13.75 -3.36
N GLN A 175 0.33 -14.09 -3.24
CA GLN A 175 0.80 -15.45 -2.98
C GLN A 175 0.98 -15.74 -1.47
N ILE A 176 0.36 -14.94 -0.59
CA ILE A 176 0.45 -15.20 0.84
C ILE A 176 -0.19 -16.55 1.19
N HIS A 177 0.40 -17.24 2.16
CA HIS A 177 -0.04 -18.56 2.57
C HIS A 177 -1.49 -18.54 3.10
N CYS A 178 -2.22 -19.64 2.92
CA CYS A 178 -3.62 -19.74 3.36
C CYS A 178 -3.78 -19.47 4.86
N THR A 179 -2.84 -19.93 5.70
CA THR A 179 -2.80 -19.60 7.14
C THR A 179 -2.77 -18.09 7.42
N SER A 180 -2.00 -17.33 6.65
CA SER A 180 -1.93 -15.87 6.76
C SER A 180 -3.25 -15.25 6.33
N LYS A 181 -3.84 -15.73 5.22
CA LYS A 181 -5.17 -15.28 4.77
C LYS A 181 -6.24 -15.47 5.84
N ILE A 182 -6.29 -16.64 6.45
CA ILE A 182 -7.22 -16.95 7.55
C ILE A 182 -6.99 -16.02 8.74
N SER A 183 -5.74 -15.89 9.19
CA SER A 183 -5.42 -15.09 10.39
C SER A 183 -5.73 -13.60 10.19
N ILE A 184 -5.36 -13.05 9.02
CA ILE A 184 -5.62 -11.66 8.68
C ILE A 184 -7.13 -11.44 8.50
N GLY A 185 -7.80 -12.31 7.74
CA GLY A 185 -9.24 -12.21 7.49
C GLY A 185 -10.06 -12.28 8.77
N ALA A 186 -9.72 -13.22 9.67
CA ALA A 186 -10.37 -13.32 10.97
C ALA A 186 -10.14 -12.07 11.83
N LYS A 187 -8.89 -11.60 11.95
CA LYS A 187 -8.53 -10.45 12.81
C LYS A 187 -9.19 -9.14 12.38
N TYR A 188 -9.22 -8.87 11.08
CA TYR A 188 -9.65 -7.55 10.56
C TYR A 188 -11.07 -7.55 9.99
N GLY A 189 -11.76 -8.69 10.01
CA GLY A 189 -13.12 -8.84 9.47
C GLY A 189 -13.16 -8.82 7.94
N LEU A 190 -12.20 -9.46 7.29
CA LEU A 190 -12.13 -9.58 5.82
C LEU A 190 -12.66 -10.97 5.43
N ASP A 191 -13.96 -11.03 5.17
CA ASP A 191 -14.71 -12.29 5.01
C ASP A 191 -14.30 -13.08 3.76
N ASP A 192 -14.10 -12.42 2.62
CA ASP A 192 -13.72 -13.08 1.38
C ASP A 192 -12.29 -13.65 1.50
N LEU A 193 -11.39 -12.91 2.16
CA LEU A 193 -10.04 -13.38 2.44
C LEU A 193 -10.03 -14.57 3.39
N LEU A 194 -10.85 -14.52 4.44
CA LEU A 194 -11.02 -15.61 5.40
C LEU A 194 -11.55 -16.87 4.69
N ASP A 195 -12.62 -16.74 3.94
CA ASP A 195 -13.25 -17.85 3.23
C ASP A 195 -12.31 -18.43 2.17
N ASN A 196 -11.55 -17.57 1.46
CA ASN A 196 -10.49 -18.00 0.54
C ASN A 196 -9.43 -18.83 1.26
N GLY A 197 -8.90 -18.32 2.38
CA GLY A 197 -7.89 -19.02 3.18
C GLY A 197 -8.41 -20.37 3.71
N LEU A 198 -9.62 -20.40 4.26
CA LEU A 198 -10.25 -21.63 4.77
C LEU A 198 -10.50 -22.64 3.64
N SER A 199 -10.88 -22.20 2.44
CA SER A 199 -11.12 -23.10 1.30
C SER A 199 -9.82 -23.78 0.83
N LEU A 200 -8.70 -23.06 0.84
CA LEU A 200 -7.38 -23.56 0.44
C LEU A 200 -6.71 -24.44 1.51
N SER A 201 -7.11 -24.29 2.76
CA SER A 201 -6.57 -25.08 3.87
C SER A 201 -7.06 -26.53 3.84
N LYS A 202 -6.10 -27.47 3.88
CA LYS A 202 -6.34 -28.92 3.89
C LYS A 202 -6.07 -29.59 5.24
N SER A 203 -5.35 -28.92 6.14
CA SER A 203 -4.94 -29.41 7.46
C SER A 203 -5.29 -28.40 8.54
N GLU A 204 -5.09 -28.78 9.80
CA GLU A 204 -5.33 -27.95 10.98
C GLU A 204 -4.16 -27.01 11.34
N ASP A 205 -3.09 -26.94 10.54
CA ASP A 205 -1.85 -26.20 10.87
C ASP A 205 -2.08 -24.70 11.14
N TRP A 206 -3.13 -24.13 10.56
CA TRP A 206 -3.52 -22.73 10.73
C TRP A 206 -4.20 -22.43 12.07
N LEU A 207 -4.69 -23.45 12.79
CA LEU A 207 -5.44 -23.26 14.03
C LEU A 207 -4.61 -22.59 15.11
N GLN A 208 -3.34 -22.99 15.25
CA GLN A 208 -2.45 -22.39 16.23
C GLN A 208 -2.23 -20.91 15.93
N SER A 209 -2.09 -20.53 14.65
CA SER A 209 -1.95 -19.13 14.24
C SER A 209 -3.19 -18.32 14.59
N VAL A 210 -4.40 -18.85 14.34
CA VAL A 210 -5.64 -18.15 14.70
C VAL A 210 -5.81 -18.03 16.21
N ILE A 211 -5.61 -19.12 16.95
CA ILE A 211 -5.76 -19.11 18.41
C ILE A 211 -4.78 -18.14 19.07
N PHE A 212 -3.50 -18.16 18.63
CA PHE A 212 -2.44 -17.36 19.24
C PHE A 212 -2.43 -15.90 18.77
N LEU A 213 -2.60 -15.63 17.46
CA LEU A 213 -2.46 -14.28 16.90
C LEU A 213 -3.74 -13.45 16.98
N THR A 214 -4.90 -14.10 16.96
CA THR A 214 -6.19 -13.38 16.86
C THR A 214 -7.04 -13.46 18.12
N GLY A 215 -6.69 -14.36 19.06
CA GLY A 215 -7.49 -14.60 20.25
C GLY A 215 -8.88 -15.11 19.87
N PHE A 216 -9.02 -16.41 19.57
CA PHE A 216 -10.25 -16.98 18.99
C PHE A 216 -11.57 -16.55 19.67
N LYS A 217 -11.56 -16.37 21.00
CA LYS A 217 -12.72 -15.93 21.79
C LYS A 217 -13.11 -14.46 21.60
N GLU A 218 -12.18 -13.64 21.13
CA GLU A 218 -12.37 -12.20 20.88
C GLU A 218 -12.89 -11.92 19.47
N LEU A 219 -12.88 -12.94 18.60
CA LEU A 219 -13.43 -12.83 17.25
C LEU A 219 -14.97 -12.70 17.27
N PRO A 220 -15.58 -12.08 16.26
CA PRO A 220 -17.04 -12.08 16.11
C PRO A 220 -17.60 -13.51 16.08
N GLU A 221 -18.78 -13.75 16.65
CA GLU A 221 -19.40 -15.07 16.73
C GLU A 221 -19.56 -15.74 15.35
N ALA A 222 -19.91 -14.97 14.32
CA ALA A 222 -19.99 -15.46 12.94
C ALA A 222 -18.65 -15.99 12.43
N THR A 223 -17.55 -15.30 12.73
CA THR A 223 -16.18 -15.70 12.40
C THR A 223 -15.79 -16.97 13.17
N GLN A 224 -16.11 -17.02 14.47
CA GLN A 224 -15.88 -18.21 15.29
C GLN A 224 -16.61 -19.44 14.72
N LEU A 225 -17.87 -19.26 14.31
CA LEU A 225 -18.68 -20.32 13.72
C LEU A 225 -18.10 -20.81 12.39
N LYS A 226 -17.68 -19.89 11.48
CA LYS A 226 -17.01 -20.26 10.22
C LYS A 226 -15.78 -21.13 10.47
N ILE A 227 -14.94 -20.73 11.43
CA ILE A 227 -13.73 -21.47 11.83
C ILE A 227 -14.09 -22.84 12.41
N ALA A 228 -15.04 -22.91 13.35
CA ALA A 228 -15.46 -24.16 13.99
C ALA A 228 -16.03 -25.16 12.96
N LEU A 229 -16.85 -24.70 12.02
CA LEU A 229 -17.40 -25.53 10.94
C LEU A 229 -16.29 -26.08 10.02
N LYS A 230 -15.24 -25.30 9.75
CA LYS A 230 -14.09 -25.79 8.98
C LYS A 230 -13.34 -26.89 9.73
N ILE A 231 -13.14 -26.75 11.04
CA ILE A 231 -12.46 -27.78 11.87
C ILE A 231 -13.23 -29.10 11.82
N ILE A 232 -14.55 -29.05 12.03
CA ILE A 232 -15.41 -30.25 11.99
C ILE A 232 -15.26 -30.96 10.63
N LYS A 233 -15.28 -30.19 9.53
CA LYS A 233 -15.09 -30.75 8.19
C LYS A 233 -13.74 -31.46 8.05
N ILE A 234 -12.63 -30.85 8.47
CA ILE A 234 -11.30 -31.49 8.32
C ILE A 234 -11.22 -32.77 9.18
N ALA A 235 -11.77 -32.74 10.40
CA ALA A 235 -11.81 -33.91 11.28
C ALA A 235 -12.64 -35.07 10.71
N ASP A 236 -13.77 -34.77 10.04
CA ASP A 236 -14.61 -35.79 9.40
C ASP A 236 -13.96 -36.44 8.17
N PHE A 237 -13.11 -35.69 7.43
CA PHE A 237 -12.36 -36.22 6.27
C PHE A 237 -11.10 -37.01 6.65
N SER A 238 -10.76 -37.08 7.95
CA SER A 238 -9.58 -37.80 8.46
C SER A 238 -9.88 -39.25 8.86
N LYS A 239 -11.09 -39.75 8.57
CA LYS A 239 -11.52 -41.16 8.72
C LYS A 239 -11.68 -41.82 7.36
#